data_AF-A0A7S3GSK7-F1
#
_entry.id   AF-A0A7S3GSK7-F1
#
_cell.length_a   1.000
_cell.length_b   1.000
_cell.length_c   1.000
_cell.angle_alpha   90.00
_cell.angle_beta   90.00
_cell.angle_gamma   90.00
#
_symmetry.space_group_name_H-M   'P 1'
#
loop_
_entity.id
_entity.type
_entity.pdbx_description
1 polymer ?
#
loop_
_entity_poly.entity_id
_entity_poly.type
_entity_poly.pdbx_seq_one_letter_code
_entity_poly.pdbx_strand_id
1 'polypeptide(L)'
;VDDVCTKILPNTTSLNTLALEANDISDAGMEVLVRVGFEHCPLLTRFDLAHNKFSGAGWNLFLSSGLPKCLYINNVYGVKLSQFVNNKLDVPTDFKDSPNEDIITYVRSLQGDSLVETSRVKVMIVGTGGAGKTTLVHKLMTNKFKHNQFEMTDGVDMHTWEHEKVEFQLWDFGGQDIYMNTHAMFFETRCIYVITWNSRASSTSDIVKLLEKYFQDVLNRAPGAPILLVSTHAKNVLPLSSESLEHLCAEYPTILGYVHVDSEHSVGIEELKTKLLNATRGLPYVRSNQPSKFV
;
A
#
# COMPACT_ATOMS: atom_id res chain seq x y z
N VAL A 1 -23.80 -28.41 -15.03
CA VAL A 1 -22.58 -27.77 -15.58
C VAL A 1 -21.81 -28.71 -16.47
N ASP A 2 -21.55 -29.94 -16.04
CA ASP A 2 -20.82 -30.95 -16.82
C ASP A 2 -21.41 -31.15 -18.22
N ASP A 3 -22.72 -31.35 -18.35
CA ASP A 3 -23.37 -31.49 -19.66
C ASP A 3 -23.19 -30.24 -20.55
N VAL A 4 -23.28 -29.05 -19.97
CA VAL A 4 -23.05 -27.80 -20.71
C VAL A 4 -21.60 -27.72 -21.19
N CYS A 5 -20.63 -28.01 -20.32
CA CYS A 5 -19.21 -27.93 -20.64
C CYS A 5 -18.74 -29.01 -21.62
N THR A 6 -19.33 -30.21 -21.55
CA THR A 6 -18.87 -31.37 -22.34
C THR A 6 -19.66 -31.58 -23.62
N LYS A 7 -20.92 -31.12 -23.70
CA LYS A 7 -21.79 -31.34 -24.87
C LYS A 7 -22.13 -30.06 -25.62
N ILE A 8 -22.26 -28.93 -24.93
CA ILE A 8 -22.73 -27.68 -25.53
C ILE A 8 -21.56 -26.78 -25.92
N LEU A 9 -20.71 -26.39 -24.96
CA LEU A 9 -19.61 -25.44 -25.18
C LEU A 9 -18.64 -25.84 -26.30
N PRO A 10 -18.29 -27.13 -26.51
CA PRO A 10 -17.42 -27.52 -27.63
C PRO A 10 -17.97 -27.15 -29.01
N ASN A 11 -19.30 -26.98 -29.12
CA ASN A 11 -20.00 -26.64 -30.35
C ASN A 11 -20.28 -25.13 -30.48
N THR A 12 -19.79 -24.29 -29.55
CA THR A 12 -20.06 -22.85 -29.50
C THR A 12 -18.79 -22.01 -29.52
N THR A 13 -17.92 -22.23 -30.51
CA THR A 13 -16.62 -21.55 -30.62
C THR A 13 -16.72 -20.03 -30.88
N SER A 14 -17.87 -19.57 -31.40
CA SER A 14 -18.18 -18.16 -31.64
C SER A 14 -19.00 -17.52 -30.51
N LEU A 15 -18.99 -18.11 -29.31
CA LEU A 15 -19.78 -17.60 -28.18
C LEU A 15 -19.12 -16.35 -27.58
N ASN A 16 -19.85 -15.23 -27.61
CA ASN A 16 -19.36 -13.93 -27.13
C ASN A 16 -19.81 -13.63 -25.69
N THR A 17 -20.93 -14.24 -25.28
CA THR A 17 -21.56 -14.05 -23.97
C THR A 17 -21.97 -15.42 -23.44
N LEU A 18 -21.57 -15.73 -22.21
CA LEU A 18 -21.99 -16.92 -21.49
C LEU A 18 -22.68 -16.44 -20.21
N ALA A 19 -24.00 -16.54 -20.20
CA ALA A 19 -24.82 -16.18 -19.06
C ALA A 19 -25.31 -17.46 -18.38
N LEU A 20 -24.84 -17.68 -17.14
CA LEU A 20 -25.24 -18.80 -16.28
C LEU A 20 -25.86 -18.27 -14.98
N GLU A 21 -26.44 -17.07 -15.02
CA GLU A 21 -27.14 -16.47 -13.89
C GLU A 21 -28.23 -17.38 -13.33
N ALA A 22 -28.47 -17.31 -12.01
CA ALA A 22 -29.57 -17.97 -11.32
C ALA A 22 -29.58 -19.50 -11.49
N ASN A 23 -28.40 -20.10 -11.40
CA ASN A 23 -28.22 -21.55 -11.39
C ASN A 23 -27.68 -22.03 -10.02
N ASP A 24 -27.68 -23.34 -9.80
CA ASP A 24 -27.13 -23.94 -8.59
C ASP A 24 -25.63 -24.30 -8.72
N ILE A 25 -24.86 -23.51 -9.46
CA ILE A 25 -23.46 -23.83 -9.70
C ILE A 25 -22.63 -23.60 -8.44
N SER A 26 -21.94 -24.65 -7.98
CA SER A 26 -21.01 -24.62 -6.83
C SER A 26 -19.55 -24.44 -7.26
N ASP A 27 -18.64 -24.37 -6.30
CA ASP A 27 -17.18 -24.33 -6.56
C ASP A 27 -16.71 -25.50 -7.43
N ALA A 28 -17.27 -26.70 -7.25
CA ALA A 28 -16.97 -27.86 -8.09
C ALA A 28 -17.42 -27.64 -9.54
N GLY A 29 -18.56 -26.96 -9.74
CA GLY A 29 -19.00 -26.56 -11.07
C GLY A 29 -18.08 -25.51 -11.71
N MET A 30 -17.54 -24.58 -10.92
CA MET A 30 -16.51 -23.65 -11.42
C MET A 30 -15.27 -24.40 -11.87
N GLU A 31 -14.83 -25.40 -11.11
CA GLU A 31 -13.67 -26.22 -11.49
C GLU A 31 -13.86 -26.88 -12.85
N VAL A 32 -15.06 -27.39 -13.14
CA VAL A 32 -15.37 -27.97 -14.45
C VAL A 32 -15.38 -26.91 -15.56
N LEU A 33 -15.94 -25.72 -15.30
CA LEU A 33 -15.88 -24.60 -16.25
C LEU A 33 -14.44 -24.19 -16.56
N VAL A 34 -13.58 -24.12 -15.55
CA VAL A 34 -12.15 -23.76 -15.70
C VAL A 34 -11.36 -24.85 -16.41
N ARG A 35 -11.60 -26.11 -16.05
CA ARG A 35 -10.84 -27.25 -16.60
C ARG A 35 -11.24 -27.58 -18.03
N VAL A 36 -12.52 -27.49 -18.37
CA VAL A 36 -13.06 -27.99 -19.64
C VAL A 36 -13.83 -26.91 -20.40
N GLY A 37 -14.66 -26.13 -19.72
CA GLY A 37 -15.58 -25.20 -20.39
C GLY A 37 -14.89 -24.08 -21.17
N PHE A 38 -14.01 -23.31 -20.52
CA PHE A 38 -13.41 -22.11 -21.13
C PHE A 38 -12.48 -22.38 -22.31
N GLU A 39 -11.94 -23.59 -22.42
CA GLU A 39 -11.11 -23.99 -23.58
C GLU A 39 -11.91 -23.95 -24.89
N HIS A 40 -13.24 -24.02 -24.81
CA HIS A 40 -14.14 -23.98 -25.95
C HIS A 40 -14.73 -22.60 -26.23
N CYS A 41 -14.44 -21.58 -25.39
CA CYS A 41 -15.00 -20.24 -25.51
C CYS A 41 -13.90 -19.17 -25.66
N PRO A 42 -13.06 -19.25 -26.71
CA PRO A 42 -11.90 -18.37 -26.85
C PRO A 42 -12.28 -16.92 -27.12
N LEU A 43 -13.48 -16.64 -27.64
CA LEU A 43 -13.98 -15.29 -27.99
C LEU A 43 -14.91 -14.68 -26.93
N LEU A 44 -15.00 -15.31 -25.76
CA LEU A 44 -15.91 -14.87 -24.71
C LEU A 44 -15.52 -13.48 -24.20
N THR A 45 -16.46 -12.53 -24.25
CA THR A 45 -16.28 -11.14 -23.81
C THR A 45 -17.04 -10.82 -22.52
N ARG A 46 -18.18 -11.48 -22.33
CA ARG A 46 -19.07 -11.28 -21.18
C ARG A 46 -19.36 -12.61 -20.52
N PHE A 47 -19.20 -12.63 -19.21
CA PHE A 47 -19.47 -13.81 -18.41
C PHE A 47 -20.31 -13.46 -17.19
N ASP A 48 -21.51 -14.03 -17.12
CA ASP A 48 -22.44 -13.78 -16.04
C ASP A 48 -22.64 -15.03 -15.19
N LEU A 49 -22.33 -14.91 -13.91
CA LEU A 49 -22.47 -15.95 -12.91
C LEU A 49 -23.31 -15.48 -11.70
N ALA A 50 -24.07 -14.39 -11.85
CA ALA A 50 -24.89 -13.87 -10.77
C ALA A 50 -25.84 -14.94 -10.20
N HIS A 51 -26.17 -14.81 -8.92
CA HIS A 51 -27.14 -15.69 -8.25
C HIS A 51 -26.80 -17.20 -8.36
N ASN A 52 -25.53 -17.57 -8.20
CA ASN A 52 -25.07 -18.96 -8.07
C ASN A 52 -24.56 -19.28 -6.64
N LYS A 53 -24.11 -20.52 -6.41
CA LYS A 53 -23.63 -21.03 -5.12
C LYS A 53 -22.09 -21.10 -5.02
N PHE A 54 -21.39 -20.18 -5.67
CA PHE A 54 -19.93 -20.07 -5.57
C PHE A 54 -19.52 -19.48 -4.24
N SER A 55 -18.52 -20.08 -3.59
CA SER A 55 -17.81 -19.44 -2.50
C SER A 55 -16.69 -18.56 -3.06
N GLY A 56 -15.96 -17.89 -2.16
CA GLY A 56 -14.74 -17.19 -2.55
C GLY A 56 -13.73 -18.12 -3.23
N ALA A 57 -13.73 -19.44 -2.95
CA ALA A 57 -12.81 -20.40 -3.55
C ALA A 57 -13.01 -20.55 -5.06
N GLY A 58 -14.26 -20.70 -5.53
CA GLY A 58 -14.59 -20.77 -6.95
C GLY A 58 -14.14 -19.52 -7.71
N TRP A 59 -14.39 -18.34 -7.16
CA TRP A 59 -13.95 -17.08 -7.77
C TRP A 59 -12.43 -16.98 -7.91
N ASN A 60 -11.65 -17.45 -6.93
CA ASN A 60 -10.18 -17.44 -7.08
C ASN A 60 -9.73 -18.38 -8.18
N LEU A 61 -10.31 -19.58 -8.25
CA LEU A 61 -9.97 -20.55 -9.28
C LEU A 61 -10.25 -19.99 -10.68
N PHE A 62 -11.39 -19.29 -10.84
CA PHE A 62 -11.67 -18.56 -12.07
C PHE A 62 -10.58 -17.51 -12.35
N LEU A 63 -10.23 -16.67 -11.38
CA LEU A 63 -9.25 -15.60 -11.59
C LEU A 63 -7.84 -16.11 -11.90
N SER A 64 -7.38 -17.15 -11.20
CA SER A 64 -6.02 -17.68 -11.35
C SER A 64 -5.86 -18.56 -12.59
N SER A 65 -6.92 -19.25 -13.02
CA SER A 65 -6.81 -20.34 -13.99
C SER A 65 -7.87 -20.32 -15.09
N GLY A 66 -9.01 -19.69 -14.87
CA GLY A 66 -10.06 -19.49 -15.88
C GLY A 66 -9.87 -18.25 -16.75
N LEU A 67 -9.70 -17.09 -16.11
CA LEU A 67 -9.51 -15.79 -16.77
C LEU A 67 -8.33 -15.78 -17.77
N PRO A 68 -7.16 -16.42 -17.50
CA PRO A 68 -6.08 -16.52 -18.48
C PRO A 68 -6.49 -17.27 -19.76
N LYS A 69 -7.44 -18.20 -19.69
CA LYS A 69 -7.95 -18.96 -20.85
C LYS A 69 -8.96 -18.15 -21.68
N CYS A 70 -9.55 -17.10 -21.10
CA CYS A 70 -10.56 -16.26 -21.75
C CYS A 70 -10.01 -14.86 -22.01
N LEU A 71 -9.26 -14.71 -23.10
CA LEU A 71 -8.49 -13.49 -23.39
C LEU A 71 -9.34 -12.23 -23.62
N TYR A 72 -10.62 -12.37 -23.98
CA TYR A 72 -11.47 -11.22 -24.31
C TYR A 72 -12.51 -10.86 -23.25
N ILE A 73 -12.64 -11.63 -22.15
CA ILE A 73 -13.61 -11.31 -21.07
C ILE A 73 -13.25 -9.96 -20.48
N ASN A 74 -14.05 -8.92 -20.69
CA ASN A 74 -13.84 -7.62 -20.04
C ASN A 74 -14.94 -7.33 -19.04
N ASN A 75 -16.03 -8.11 -19.04
CA ASN A 75 -17.13 -7.95 -18.11
C ASN A 75 -17.48 -9.26 -17.42
N VAL A 76 -17.45 -9.23 -16.08
CA VAL A 76 -17.85 -10.34 -15.22
C VAL A 76 -18.92 -9.85 -14.25
N TYR A 77 -20.07 -10.51 -14.27
CA TYR A 77 -21.21 -10.19 -13.42
C TYR A 77 -21.39 -11.24 -12.31
N GLY A 78 -22.06 -10.84 -11.23
CA GLY A 78 -22.31 -11.73 -10.08
C GLY A 78 -21.24 -11.73 -8.99
N VAL A 79 -20.17 -10.95 -9.15
CA VAL A 79 -19.10 -10.80 -8.17
C VAL A 79 -18.58 -9.37 -8.14
N LYS A 80 -18.16 -8.89 -6.96
CA LYS A 80 -17.35 -7.68 -6.85
C LYS A 80 -15.89 -8.10 -6.67
N LEU A 81 -15.10 -8.06 -7.74
CA LEU A 81 -13.71 -8.53 -7.74
C LEU A 81 -12.84 -7.77 -6.73
N SER A 82 -13.22 -6.53 -6.39
CA SER A 82 -12.52 -5.71 -5.42
C SER A 82 -12.48 -6.32 -4.00
N GLN A 83 -13.37 -7.28 -3.71
CA GLN A 83 -13.36 -8.05 -2.45
C GLN A 83 -12.18 -9.04 -2.35
N PHE A 84 -11.49 -9.33 -3.46
CA PHE A 84 -10.41 -10.32 -3.53
C PHE A 84 -8.99 -9.70 -3.62
N VAL A 85 -8.90 -8.36 -3.69
CA VAL A 85 -7.66 -7.58 -3.89
C VAL A 85 -6.60 -7.80 -2.80
N ASN A 86 -6.99 -8.06 -1.55
CA ASN A 86 -6.01 -8.07 -0.44
C ASN A 86 -5.24 -9.38 -0.25
N ASN A 87 -5.86 -10.54 -0.53
CA ASN A 87 -5.31 -11.83 -0.09
C ASN A 87 -5.22 -12.89 -1.20
N LYS A 88 -5.74 -12.61 -2.41
CA LYS A 88 -5.94 -13.67 -3.41
C LYS A 88 -5.67 -13.26 -4.86
N LEU A 89 -5.86 -11.99 -5.16
CA LEU A 89 -5.41 -11.37 -6.40
C LEU A 89 -4.15 -10.58 -6.06
N ASP A 90 -3.07 -10.73 -6.82
CA ASP A 90 -1.86 -9.87 -6.71
C ASP A 90 -2.13 -8.44 -7.24
N VAL A 91 -3.29 -7.89 -6.85
CA VAL A 91 -3.82 -6.58 -7.25
C VAL A 91 -3.57 -5.60 -6.10
N PRO A 92 -3.12 -4.36 -6.38
CA PRO A 92 -2.92 -3.35 -5.36
C PRO A 92 -4.21 -2.98 -4.63
N THR A 93 -4.09 -2.65 -3.34
CA THR A 93 -5.18 -2.14 -2.49
C THR A 93 -5.95 -0.96 -3.09
N ASP A 94 -5.32 -0.21 -3.98
CA ASP A 94 -5.89 0.94 -4.67
C ASP A 94 -7.11 0.55 -5.54
N PHE A 95 -7.22 -0.74 -5.90
CA PHE A 95 -8.36 -1.30 -6.62
C PHE A 95 -9.55 -1.70 -5.74
N LYS A 96 -9.52 -1.43 -4.42
CA LYS A 96 -10.57 -1.84 -3.47
C LYS A 96 -11.95 -1.29 -3.81
N ASP A 97 -12.00 -0.15 -4.49
CA ASP A 97 -13.23 0.50 -4.96
C ASP A 97 -13.35 0.54 -6.50
N SER A 98 -12.43 -0.10 -7.21
CA SER A 98 -12.43 -0.15 -8.67
C SER A 98 -13.51 -1.09 -9.22
N PRO A 99 -14.05 -0.80 -10.41
CA PRO A 99 -14.92 -1.72 -11.13
C PRO A 99 -14.18 -2.99 -11.56
N ASN A 100 -14.92 -4.06 -11.81
CA ASN A 100 -14.35 -5.35 -12.24
C ASN A 100 -13.53 -5.23 -13.52
N GLU A 101 -13.92 -4.36 -14.45
CA GLU A 101 -13.23 -4.16 -15.73
C GLU A 101 -11.79 -3.69 -15.53
N ASP A 102 -11.55 -2.76 -14.60
CA ASP A 102 -10.21 -2.25 -14.28
C ASP A 102 -9.35 -3.33 -13.62
N ILE A 103 -9.93 -4.10 -12.71
CA ILE A 103 -9.25 -5.22 -12.03
C ILE A 103 -8.85 -6.30 -13.03
N ILE A 104 -9.76 -6.68 -13.94
CA ILE A 104 -9.47 -7.65 -15.01
C ILE A 104 -8.36 -7.13 -15.93
N THR A 105 -8.41 -5.85 -16.29
CA THR A 105 -7.40 -5.21 -17.14
C THR A 105 -6.03 -5.25 -16.47
N TYR A 106 -5.95 -4.98 -15.17
CA TYR A 106 -4.74 -5.06 -14.39
C TYR A 106 -4.22 -6.51 -14.25
N VAL A 107 -5.08 -7.47 -13.90
CA VAL A 107 -4.68 -8.89 -13.77
C VAL A 107 -4.14 -9.44 -15.10
N ARG A 108 -4.69 -9.01 -16.23
CA ARG A 108 -4.17 -9.38 -17.55
C ARG A 108 -2.82 -8.76 -17.85
N SER A 109 -2.63 -7.50 -17.48
CA SER A 109 -1.37 -6.83 -17.73
C SER A 109 -0.24 -7.41 -16.86
N LEU A 110 -0.56 -8.05 -15.73
CA LEU A 110 0.39 -8.89 -14.96
C LEU A 110 0.88 -10.13 -15.71
N GLN A 111 0.10 -10.65 -16.67
CA GLN A 111 0.43 -11.84 -17.46
C GLN A 111 1.17 -11.52 -18.75
N GLY A 112 1.35 -10.23 -19.09
CA GLY A 112 2.04 -9.80 -20.31
C GLY A 112 3.54 -9.57 -20.10
N ASP A 113 4.30 -9.53 -21.20
CA ASP A 113 5.78 -9.43 -21.21
C ASP A 113 6.36 -8.06 -20.81
N SER A 114 5.55 -7.12 -20.32
CA SER A 114 5.97 -5.74 -20.02
C SER A 114 5.68 -5.37 -18.57
N LEU A 115 6.27 -6.12 -17.65
CA LEU A 115 6.31 -5.77 -16.24
C LEU A 115 7.50 -4.84 -15.99
N VAL A 116 7.25 -3.75 -15.28
CA VAL A 116 8.26 -2.81 -14.80
C VAL A 116 8.35 -2.99 -13.30
N GLU A 117 9.56 -3.21 -12.80
CA GLU A 117 9.83 -3.19 -11.37
C GLU A 117 9.69 -1.75 -10.89
N THR A 118 8.64 -1.45 -10.11
CA THR A 118 8.49 -0.15 -9.48
C THR A 118 8.68 -0.28 -7.98
N SER A 119 9.42 0.64 -7.41
CA SER A 119 9.64 0.74 -5.98
C SER A 119 9.14 2.09 -5.51
N ARG A 120 7.81 2.23 -5.43
CA ARG A 120 7.17 3.42 -4.85
C ARG A 120 6.78 3.15 -3.40
N VAL A 121 7.17 4.03 -2.49
CA VAL A 121 6.91 3.88 -1.05
C VAL A 121 6.35 5.17 -0.47
N LYS A 122 5.20 5.09 0.19
CA LYS A 122 4.66 6.21 0.97
C LYS A 122 5.38 6.31 2.31
N VAL A 123 5.76 7.53 2.68
CA VAL A 123 6.38 7.86 3.97
C VAL A 123 5.56 8.96 4.63
N MET A 124 4.97 8.64 5.78
CA MET A 124 4.09 9.52 6.54
C MET A 124 4.89 10.21 7.64
N ILE A 125 5.11 11.51 7.54
CA ILE A 125 5.94 12.26 8.48
C ILE A 125 5.03 13.01 9.44
N VAL A 126 5.01 12.53 10.69
CA VAL A 126 4.10 12.99 11.75
C VAL A 126 4.88 13.51 12.95
N GLY A 127 4.25 14.34 13.77
CA GLY A 127 4.89 15.02 14.90
C GLY A 127 4.28 16.40 15.14
N THR A 128 4.59 17.02 16.27
CA THR A 128 4.00 18.29 16.68
C THR A 128 4.31 19.45 15.72
N GLY A 129 3.55 20.53 15.83
CA GLY A 129 3.94 21.83 15.29
C GLY A 129 5.34 22.22 15.74
N GLY A 130 6.16 22.71 14.81
CA GLY A 130 7.55 23.10 15.11
C GLY A 130 8.53 21.92 15.31
N ALA A 131 8.12 20.67 15.09
CA ALA A 131 9.01 19.52 15.15
C ALA A 131 10.09 19.50 14.04
N GLY A 132 10.00 20.34 13.01
CA GLY A 132 10.97 20.41 11.92
C GLY A 132 10.72 19.46 10.74
N LYS A 133 9.48 18.98 10.57
CA LYS A 133 9.07 18.03 9.52
C LYS A 133 9.30 18.56 8.10
N THR A 134 8.74 19.71 7.77
CA THR A 134 8.93 20.40 6.49
C THR A 134 10.40 20.67 6.19
N THR A 135 11.17 21.07 7.21
CA THR A 135 12.62 21.27 7.10
C THR A 135 13.37 19.98 6.81
N LEU A 136 12.97 18.87 7.44
CA LEU A 136 13.54 17.54 7.19
C LEU A 136 13.21 17.06 5.78
N VAL A 137 11.95 17.20 5.34
CA VAL A 137 11.49 16.84 3.99
C VAL A 137 12.27 17.61 2.93
N HIS A 138 12.38 18.94 3.08
CA HIS A 138 13.20 19.76 2.20
C HIS A 138 14.66 19.30 2.17
N LYS A 139 15.24 18.97 3.34
CA LYS A 139 16.62 18.49 3.45
C LYS A 139 16.82 17.15 2.73
N LEU A 140 15.87 16.21 2.84
CA LEU A 140 15.93 14.93 2.13
C LEU A 140 15.90 15.14 0.61
N MET A 141 14.98 15.97 0.12
CA MET A 141 14.80 16.22 -1.32
C MET A 141 15.97 16.98 -1.96
N THR A 142 16.43 18.06 -1.31
CA THR A 142 17.33 19.04 -1.95
C THR A 142 18.77 18.93 -1.47
N ASN A 143 19.00 18.16 -0.39
CA ASN A 143 20.23 18.13 0.38
C ASN A 143 20.64 19.50 0.97
N LYS A 144 19.76 20.51 0.93
CA LYS A 144 20.03 21.88 1.41
C LYS A 144 19.20 22.20 2.64
N PHE A 145 19.76 23.03 3.52
CA PHE A 145 19.04 23.65 4.63
C PHE A 145 18.52 25.03 4.21
N LYS A 146 17.35 25.42 4.72
CA LYS A 146 16.71 26.70 4.42
C LYS A 146 16.26 27.35 5.72
N HIS A 147 16.86 28.49 6.08
CA HIS A 147 16.50 29.24 7.29
C HIS A 147 15.16 29.97 7.11
N ASN A 148 14.29 29.88 8.12
CA ASN A 148 13.11 30.75 8.34
C ASN A 148 12.21 30.97 7.11
N GLN A 149 12.04 29.95 6.28
CA GLN A 149 11.29 30.06 5.01
C GLN A 149 10.13 29.08 4.90
N PHE A 150 9.87 28.30 5.95
CA PHE A 150 8.71 27.44 6.01
C PHE A 150 7.72 28.07 6.98
N GLU A 151 6.60 28.52 6.46
CA GLU A 151 5.43 28.80 7.27
C GLU A 151 4.89 27.49 7.86
N MET A 152 4.02 27.58 8.86
CA MET A 152 3.38 26.39 9.39
C MET A 152 2.56 25.74 8.26
N THR A 153 2.89 24.50 7.90
CA THR A 153 2.12 23.74 6.91
C THR A 153 0.67 23.66 7.34
N ASP A 154 -0.23 24.17 6.49
CA ASP A 154 -1.66 24.01 6.61
C ASP A 154 -2.06 22.72 5.87
N GLY A 155 -2.67 21.79 6.58
CA GLY A 155 -3.07 20.53 5.98
C GLY A 155 -1.93 19.51 5.80
N VAL A 156 -1.74 19.06 4.55
CA VAL A 156 -0.77 18.03 4.17
C VAL A 156 -0.12 18.42 2.85
N ASP A 157 1.21 18.43 2.83
CA ASP A 157 2.00 18.60 1.61
C ASP A 157 2.57 17.26 1.15
N MET A 158 2.49 16.99 -0.16
CA MET A 158 3.04 15.78 -0.76
C MET A 158 4.25 16.11 -1.62
N HIS A 159 5.30 15.31 -1.48
CA HIS A 159 6.51 15.46 -2.25
C HIS A 159 7.04 14.13 -2.76
N THR A 160 7.67 14.15 -3.94
CA THR A 160 8.35 12.98 -4.51
C THR A 160 9.86 13.11 -4.31
N TRP A 161 10.47 12.11 -3.68
CA TRP A 161 11.91 12.02 -3.49
C TRP A 161 12.45 10.70 -4.04
N GLU A 162 13.25 10.76 -5.10
CA GLU A 162 13.93 9.59 -5.65
C GLU A 162 15.27 9.36 -4.96
N HIS A 163 15.50 8.13 -4.48
CA HIS A 163 16.77 7.72 -3.88
C HIS A 163 17.03 6.24 -4.10
N GLU A 164 18.22 5.90 -4.62
CA GLU A 164 18.66 4.51 -4.84
C GLU A 164 17.61 3.64 -5.59
N LYS A 165 17.00 4.21 -6.64
CA LYS A 165 15.95 3.59 -7.49
C LYS A 165 14.62 3.33 -6.79
N VAL A 166 14.40 3.93 -5.62
CA VAL A 166 13.13 3.93 -4.91
C VAL A 166 12.55 5.34 -4.98
N GLU A 167 11.28 5.43 -5.35
CA GLU A 167 10.50 6.65 -5.34
C GLU A 167 9.76 6.77 -4.00
N PHE A 168 10.18 7.69 -3.15
CA PHE A 168 9.53 7.96 -1.87
C PHE A 168 8.49 9.06 -2.04
N GLN A 169 7.24 8.74 -1.74
CA GLN A 169 6.14 9.69 -1.63
C GLN A 169 6.10 10.20 -0.18
N LEU A 170 6.68 11.37 0.06
CA LEU A 170 6.79 12.00 1.38
C LEU A 170 5.53 12.82 1.67
N TRP A 171 4.81 12.46 2.73
CA TRP A 171 3.62 13.16 3.20
C TRP A 171 3.99 13.96 4.45
N ASP A 172 4.12 15.29 4.32
CA ASP A 172 4.41 16.21 5.39
C ASP A 172 3.11 16.72 6.02
N PHE A 173 2.82 16.27 7.24
CA PHE A 173 1.61 16.68 7.94
C PHE A 173 1.80 18.01 8.68
N GLY A 174 0.85 18.92 8.53
CA GLY A 174 0.71 20.09 9.37
C GLY A 174 0.70 19.70 10.85
N GLY A 175 1.38 20.48 11.68
CA GLY A 175 1.52 20.19 13.11
C GLY A 175 0.32 20.54 13.98
N GLN A 176 -0.84 20.83 13.38
CA GLN A 176 -2.08 21.06 14.12
C GLN A 176 -2.66 19.69 14.52
N ASP A 177 -2.94 19.50 15.82
CA ASP A 177 -3.54 18.28 16.41
C ASP A 177 -4.84 17.80 15.73
N ILE A 178 -5.38 18.60 14.81
CA ILE A 178 -6.59 18.36 14.05
C ILE A 178 -6.46 17.10 13.17
N TYR A 179 -5.30 16.82 12.57
CA TYR A 179 -5.20 15.74 11.57
C TYR A 179 -5.27 14.32 12.14
N MET A 180 -4.87 14.11 13.40
CA MET A 180 -4.97 12.78 14.02
C MET A 180 -6.43 12.39 14.32
N ASN A 181 -7.31 13.38 14.52
CA ASN A 181 -8.71 13.16 14.89
C ASN A 181 -9.70 13.28 13.72
N THR A 182 -9.44 14.05 12.65
CA THR A 182 -10.44 14.28 11.58
C THR A 182 -10.20 13.57 10.25
N HIS A 183 -9.03 12.97 9.99
CA HIS A 183 -8.76 12.38 8.67
C HIS A 183 -8.20 10.95 8.73
N ALA A 184 -9.00 10.03 9.26
CA ALA A 184 -8.73 8.58 9.23
C ALA A 184 -8.43 8.03 7.81
N MET A 185 -8.86 8.75 6.76
CA MET A 185 -8.65 8.38 5.35
C MET A 185 -7.18 8.40 4.90
N PHE A 186 -6.28 9.09 5.62
CA PHE A 186 -4.86 9.17 5.23
C PHE A 186 -3.97 8.14 5.91
N PHE A 187 -4.46 7.43 6.93
CA PHE A 187 -3.67 6.39 7.58
C PHE A 187 -3.77 5.10 6.76
N GLU A 188 -2.66 4.68 6.19
CA GLU A 188 -2.58 3.50 5.31
C GLU A 188 -1.64 2.46 5.90
N THR A 189 -1.98 1.18 5.74
CA THR A 189 -1.12 0.07 6.18
C THR A 189 0.11 -0.12 5.31
N ARG A 190 0.15 0.46 4.10
CA ARG A 190 1.24 0.33 3.12
C ARG A 190 2.13 1.57 3.07
N CYS A 191 2.57 2.05 4.23
CA CYS A 191 3.50 3.16 4.33
C CYS A 191 4.51 2.97 5.48
N ILE A 192 5.57 3.78 5.47
CA ILE A 192 6.50 3.92 6.60
C ILE A 192 6.11 5.17 7.37
N TYR A 193 5.91 5.06 8.69
CA TYR A 193 5.70 6.21 9.55
C TYR A 193 7.02 6.74 10.08
N VAL A 194 7.23 8.04 9.97
CA VAL A 194 8.36 8.76 10.58
C VAL A 194 7.78 9.67 11.66
N ILE A 195 7.94 9.28 12.92
CA ILE A 195 7.49 10.06 14.07
C ILE A 195 8.63 10.99 14.49
N THR A 196 8.35 12.30 14.42
CA THR A 196 9.34 13.36 14.65
C THR A 196 9.04 14.15 15.91
N TRP A 197 10.10 14.56 16.61
CA TRP A 197 10.02 15.52 17.71
C TRP A 197 11.24 16.44 17.71
N ASN A 198 11.07 17.65 18.25
CA ASN A 198 12.18 18.58 18.43
C ASN A 198 12.91 18.26 19.75
N SER A 199 14.19 17.93 19.66
CA SER A 199 15.03 17.57 20.82
C SER A 199 15.23 18.70 21.83
N ARG A 200 14.94 19.95 21.46
CA ARG A 200 15.14 21.14 22.30
C ARG A 200 13.86 21.71 22.90
N ALA A 201 12.69 21.26 22.44
CA ALA A 201 11.43 21.95 22.70
C ALA A 201 10.72 21.52 24.00
N SER A 202 11.01 20.32 24.51
CA SER A 202 10.20 19.71 25.57
C SER A 202 11.05 18.93 26.58
N SER A 203 10.51 18.73 27.78
CA SER A 203 11.13 17.85 28.78
C SER A 203 11.11 16.39 28.32
N THR A 204 12.01 15.56 28.86
CA THR A 204 12.05 14.11 28.56
C THR A 204 10.70 13.43 28.77
N SER A 205 10.00 13.74 29.87
CA SER A 205 8.69 13.14 30.16
C SER A 205 7.60 13.55 29.17
N ASP A 206 7.66 14.77 28.65
CA ASP A 206 6.67 15.24 27.67
C ASP A 206 6.91 14.59 26.31
N ILE A 207 8.17 14.37 25.94
CA ILE A 207 8.53 13.67 24.71
C ILE A 207 8.05 12.22 24.76
N VAL A 208 8.26 11.50 25.86
CA VAL A 208 7.79 10.11 25.99
C VAL A 208 6.27 10.03 25.82
N LYS A 209 5.50 10.86 26.53
CA LYS A 209 4.03 10.91 26.40
C LYS A 209 3.59 11.25 24.98
N LEU A 210 4.31 12.16 24.32
CA LEU A 210 4.03 12.53 22.94
C LEU A 210 4.22 11.34 22.00
N LEU A 211 5.35 10.64 22.13
CA LEU A 211 5.66 9.46 21.33
C LEU A 211 4.60 8.36 21.56
N GLU A 212 4.26 8.06 22.81
CA GLU A 212 3.19 7.12 23.18
C GLU A 212 1.86 7.47 22.50
N LYS A 213 1.46 8.75 22.52
CA LYS A 213 0.25 9.21 21.81
C LYS A 213 0.31 8.90 20.31
N TYR A 214 1.40 9.29 19.64
CA TYR A 214 1.55 9.01 18.21
C TYR A 214 1.59 7.51 17.89
N PHE A 215 2.24 6.69 18.73
CA PHE A 215 2.24 5.24 18.56
C PHE A 215 0.85 4.65 18.62
N GLN A 216 0.08 4.98 19.66
CA GLN A 216 -1.29 4.51 19.81
C GLN A 216 -2.13 4.92 18.61
N ASP A 217 -1.99 6.16 18.15
CA ASP A 217 -2.73 6.64 17.00
C ASP A 217 -2.38 5.92 15.69
N VAL A 218 -1.10 5.65 15.44
CA VAL A 218 -0.64 4.90 14.27
C VAL A 218 -1.10 3.45 14.37
N LEU A 219 -0.87 2.76 15.48
CA LEU A 219 -1.17 1.35 15.64
C LEU A 219 -2.67 1.04 15.62
N ASN A 220 -3.51 1.95 16.15
CA ASN A 220 -4.97 1.80 16.09
C ASN A 220 -5.51 1.86 14.66
N ARG A 221 -4.80 2.51 13.73
CA ARG A 221 -5.25 2.73 12.35
C ARG A 221 -4.52 1.85 11.34
N ALA A 222 -3.23 1.60 11.57
CA ALA A 222 -2.34 0.83 10.72
C ALA A 222 -1.55 -0.20 11.56
N PRO A 223 -2.21 -1.23 12.12
CA PRO A 223 -1.57 -2.24 12.94
C PRO A 223 -0.55 -3.02 12.12
N GLY A 224 0.74 -2.81 12.40
CA GLY A 224 1.86 -3.45 11.69
C GLY A 224 2.62 -2.53 10.73
N ALA A 225 2.22 -1.25 10.58
CA ALA A 225 3.00 -0.32 9.77
C ALA A 225 4.38 -0.06 10.41
N PRO A 226 5.48 -0.10 9.62
CA PRO A 226 6.82 0.16 10.15
C PRO A 226 6.96 1.61 10.61
N ILE A 227 7.62 1.81 11.74
CA ILE A 227 7.81 3.12 12.37
C ILE A 227 9.30 3.42 12.52
N LEU A 228 9.72 4.63 12.14
CA LEU A 228 11.04 5.19 12.40
C LEU A 228 10.90 6.41 13.30
N LEU A 229 11.72 6.46 14.35
CA LEU A 229 11.78 7.59 15.27
C LEU A 229 12.85 8.57 14.84
N VAL A 230 12.51 9.85 14.73
CA VAL A 230 13.45 10.87 14.28
C VAL A 230 13.42 12.08 15.20
N SER A 231 14.47 12.25 16.00
CA SER A 231 14.63 13.46 16.80
C SER A 231 15.28 14.54 15.95
N THR A 232 14.65 15.69 15.80
CA THR A 232 15.21 16.83 15.05
C THR A 232 15.93 17.81 15.97
N HIS A 233 16.66 18.77 15.39
CA HIS A 233 17.43 19.79 16.12
C HIS A 233 18.46 19.21 17.10
N ALA A 234 18.93 17.99 16.83
CA ALA A 234 19.66 17.16 17.78
C ALA A 234 21.13 17.56 17.98
N LYS A 235 21.63 18.63 17.34
CA LYS A 235 23.01 19.07 17.54
C LYS A 235 23.29 19.29 19.03
N ASN A 236 24.11 18.39 19.58
CA ASN A 236 24.58 18.35 20.98
C ASN A 236 23.47 18.26 22.04
N VAL A 237 22.23 17.93 21.67
CA VAL A 237 21.10 17.85 22.61
C VAL A 237 20.28 16.61 22.30
N LEU A 238 20.32 15.65 23.23
CA LEU A 238 19.55 14.42 23.19
C LEU A 238 18.79 14.27 24.51
N PRO A 239 17.51 14.70 24.56
CA PRO A 239 16.73 14.69 25.80
C PRO A 239 16.30 13.27 26.21
N LEU A 240 16.27 12.32 25.26
CA LEU A 240 16.04 10.90 25.51
C LEU A 240 17.36 10.15 25.50
N SER A 241 17.57 9.34 26.53
CA SER A 241 18.69 8.40 26.59
C SER A 241 18.48 7.26 25.60
N SER A 242 19.58 6.61 25.18
CA SER A 242 19.52 5.40 24.36
C SER A 242 18.70 4.30 25.04
N GLU A 243 18.81 4.15 26.36
CA GLU A 243 18.04 3.17 27.15
C GLU A 243 16.52 3.40 27.04
N SER A 244 16.07 4.66 27.09
CA SER A 244 14.66 5.00 26.94
C SER A 244 14.13 4.68 25.54
N LEU A 245 14.94 4.92 24.51
CA LEU A 245 14.57 4.61 23.12
C LEU A 245 14.59 3.10 22.86
N GLU A 246 15.53 2.38 23.45
CA GLU A 246 15.60 0.91 23.41
C GLU A 246 14.39 0.28 24.09
N HIS A 247 13.96 0.81 25.24
CA HIS A 247 12.73 0.37 25.90
C HIS A 247 11.50 0.55 25.00
N LEU A 248 11.35 1.70 24.35
CA LEU A 248 10.27 1.93 23.38
C LEU A 248 10.35 0.95 22.21
N CYS A 249 11.54 0.69 21.67
CA CYS A 249 11.71 -0.30 20.59
C CYS A 249 11.34 -1.72 21.03
N ALA A 250 11.58 -2.08 22.29
CA ALA A 250 11.19 -3.37 22.84
C ALA A 250 9.67 -3.48 23.07
N GLU A 251 9.04 -2.38 23.50
CA GLU A 251 7.59 -2.32 23.74
C GLU A 251 6.78 -2.33 22.44
N TYR A 252 7.31 -1.70 21.38
CA TYR A 252 6.63 -1.56 20.08
C TYR A 252 7.47 -2.21 18.96
N PRO A 253 7.24 -3.50 18.64
CA PRO A 253 8.04 -4.24 17.65
C PRO A 253 7.99 -3.71 16.22
N THR A 254 7.03 -2.83 15.90
CA THR A 254 6.94 -2.16 14.60
C THR A 254 7.98 -1.04 14.43
N ILE A 255 8.65 -0.62 15.52
CA ILE A 255 9.73 0.36 15.47
C ILE A 255 10.97 -0.28 14.85
N LEU A 256 11.37 0.24 13.68
CA LEU A 256 12.58 -0.18 12.97
C LEU A 256 13.86 0.46 13.52
N GLY A 257 13.71 1.41 14.44
CA GLY A 257 14.78 2.09 15.16
C GLY A 257 14.59 3.60 15.21
N TYR A 258 15.64 4.30 15.66
CA TYR A 258 15.65 5.75 15.81
C TYR A 258 16.86 6.39 15.12
N VAL A 259 16.76 7.68 14.80
CA VAL A 259 17.84 8.53 14.26
C VAL A 259 17.78 9.91 14.89
N HIS A 260 18.94 10.47 15.18
CA HIS A 260 19.07 11.84 15.63
C HIS A 260 19.55 12.73 14.48
N VAL A 261 18.72 13.70 14.08
CA VAL A 261 19.00 14.56 12.93
C VAL A 261 19.16 16.03 13.32
N ASP A 262 20.06 16.69 12.62
CA ASP A 262 20.16 18.15 12.59
C ASP A 262 20.25 18.59 11.12
N SER A 263 19.14 19.10 10.60
CA SER A 263 19.02 19.45 9.17
C SER A 263 19.96 20.59 8.76
N GLU A 264 20.32 21.49 9.69
CA GLU A 264 21.22 22.62 9.45
C GLU A 264 22.66 22.13 9.28
N HIS A 265 23.11 21.23 10.16
CA HIS A 265 24.47 20.70 10.17
C HIS A 265 24.62 19.39 9.40
N SER A 266 23.53 18.90 8.78
CA SER A 266 23.46 17.62 8.06
C SER A 266 23.81 16.39 8.89
N VAL A 267 23.68 16.48 10.22
CA VAL A 267 23.93 15.35 11.13
C VAL A 267 22.78 14.35 11.01
N GLY A 268 23.11 13.06 10.92
CA GLY A 268 22.14 11.95 10.89
C GLY A 268 21.30 11.83 9.61
N ILE A 269 21.45 12.74 8.64
CA ILE A 269 20.64 12.74 7.41
C ILE A 269 20.93 11.51 6.55
N GLU A 270 22.19 11.14 6.34
CA GLU A 270 22.55 9.94 5.57
C GLU A 270 22.17 8.64 6.28
N GLU A 271 22.24 8.62 7.62
CA GLU A 271 21.73 7.51 8.42
C GLU A 271 20.21 7.35 8.24
N LEU A 272 19.45 8.45 8.28
CA LEU A 272 18.01 8.43 8.02
C LEU A 272 17.68 7.91 6.62
N LYS A 273 18.38 8.37 5.58
CA LYS A 273 18.21 7.85 4.21
C LYS A 273 18.46 6.36 4.13
N THR A 274 19.52 5.88 4.80
CA THR A 274 19.87 4.46 4.85
C THR A 274 18.80 3.64 5.58
N LYS A 275 18.28 4.12 6.71
CA LYS A 275 17.20 3.44 7.44
C LYS A 275 15.89 3.42 6.65
N LEU A 276 15.53 4.52 5.98
CA LEU A 276 14.38 4.55 5.08
C LEU A 276 14.52 3.53 3.95
N LEU A 277 15.69 3.46 3.31
CA LEU A 277 15.97 2.48 2.27
C LEU A 277 15.95 1.03 2.79
N ASN A 278 16.48 0.78 3.99
CA ASN A 278 16.42 -0.54 4.61
C ASN A 278 14.99 -0.94 4.99
N ALA A 279 14.18 0.02 5.45
CA ALA A 279 12.78 -0.21 5.75
C ALA A 279 12.00 -0.66 4.50
N THR A 280 12.36 -0.18 3.31
CA THR A 280 11.70 -0.60 2.07
C THR A 280 11.94 -2.07 1.71
N ARG A 281 13.07 -2.65 2.12
CA ARG A 281 13.41 -4.06 1.84
C ARG A 281 12.53 -5.06 2.59
N GLY A 282 11.96 -4.64 3.73
CA GLY A 282 11.05 -5.48 4.53
C GLY A 282 9.59 -5.38 4.10
N LEU A 283 9.26 -4.53 3.13
CA LEU A 283 7.88 -4.26 2.72
C LEU A 283 7.49 -5.17 1.53
N PRO A 284 6.45 -6.02 1.67
CA PRO A 284 6.09 -7.02 0.66
C PRO A 284 5.55 -6.42 -0.65
N TYR A 285 5.29 -5.11 -0.67
CA TYR A 285 4.75 -4.37 -1.80
C TYR A 285 5.80 -3.52 -2.53
N VAL A 286 7.03 -3.51 -2.04
CA VAL A 286 8.15 -2.81 -2.68
C VAL A 286 8.84 -3.78 -3.63
N ARG A 287 9.18 -3.32 -4.85
CA ARG A 287 9.69 -4.16 -5.95
C ARG A 287 8.68 -5.21 -6.44
N SER A 288 7.39 -4.94 -6.31
CA SER A 288 6.40 -5.73 -7.02
C SER A 288 6.50 -5.43 -8.52
N ASN A 289 6.48 -6.47 -9.35
CA ASN A 289 6.34 -6.31 -10.78
C ASN A 289 4.97 -5.69 -11.08
N GLN A 290 4.97 -4.45 -11.56
CA GLN A 290 3.76 -3.74 -11.96
C GLN A 290 3.68 -3.71 -13.49
N PRO A 291 2.49 -3.86 -14.08
CA PRO A 291 2.38 -3.75 -15.52
C PRO A 291 2.67 -2.32 -15.99
N SER A 292 3.51 -2.16 -17.02
CA SER A 292 4.03 -0.85 -17.47
C SER A 292 2.97 0.24 -17.73
N LYS A 293 1.74 -0.16 -18.09
CA LYS A 293 0.61 0.75 -18.32
C LYS A 293 0.01 1.35 -17.05
N PHE A 294 0.36 0.84 -15.88
CA PHE A 294 -0.19 1.19 -14.57
C PHE A 294 0.86 1.80 -13.63
N VAL A 295 2.04 2.12 -14.16
CA VAL A 295 3.17 2.75 -13.45
C VAL A 295 3.17 4.25 -13.64
#